data_AF-A0A2W2DRA9-F1
#
_entry.id   AF-A0A2W2DRA9-F1
#
_cell.length_a   1.000
_cell.length_b   1.000
_cell.length_c   1.000
_cell.angle_alpha   90.00
_cell.angle_beta   90.00
_cell.angle_gamma   90.00
#
_symmetry.space_group_name_H-M   'P 1'
#
loop_
_entity.id
_entity.type
_entity.pdbx_description
1 polymer ?
#
loop_
_entity_poly.entity_id
_entity_poly.type
_entity_poly.pdbx_seq_one_letter_code
_entity_poly.pdbx_strand_id
1 'polypeptide(L)'
;MTSDNDRRRGLLARLRGRPVARSRGRRRLGAAVRLVAALMLAGGAYTVLAPGASAQENPPLSGAAADGKALFDVSCVTCHGRNAQGVEGRGPSLIGVGAASVEFQVSTGRMPMARQEAQAQRKPEVFSPDEVDQLAAYIQELGGGPVVPAGDNLHADGNVAIGGELYRINCSQCHAFSGGGGALSSGKYAPSLKPATDRQIYAAMLSGPQNMPVFGDNQITPEQKADIIAYIQTLNTDGDPGGFNLGRYGPSTEGVAIFLVGIVALVFASLWIAGKS
;
A
#
# COMPACT_ATOMS: atom_id res chain seq x y z
N MET A 1 -97.94 -29.78 -51.53
CA MET A 1 -98.27 -29.00 -52.74
C MET A 1 -98.83 -27.67 -52.29
N THR A 2 -98.26 -26.58 -52.83
CA THR A 2 -98.80 -25.21 -52.93
C THR A 2 -99.14 -24.47 -51.63
N SER A 3 -99.04 -23.16 -51.50
CA SER A 3 -98.41 -22.03 -52.22
C SER A 3 -99.04 -20.81 -51.53
N ASP A 4 -98.25 -19.76 -51.29
CA ASP A 4 -98.71 -18.36 -51.24
C ASP A 4 -99.77 -17.93 -50.20
N ASN A 5 -99.87 -16.69 -49.73
CA ASN A 5 -99.05 -15.49 -49.78
C ASN A 5 -99.76 -14.49 -48.83
N ASP A 6 -99.05 -13.40 -48.56
CA ASP A 6 -99.55 -12.04 -48.33
C ASP A 6 -99.85 -11.53 -46.91
N ARG A 7 -98.82 -10.82 -46.41
CA ARG A 7 -98.80 -9.39 -46.02
C ARG A 7 -100.04 -8.82 -45.32
N ARG A 8 -99.81 -8.18 -44.16
CA ARG A 8 -99.70 -6.70 -44.02
C ARG A 8 -99.60 -6.24 -42.55
N ARG A 9 -98.76 -5.21 -42.35
CA ARG A 9 -98.84 -4.06 -41.39
C ARG A 9 -98.73 -4.42 -39.89
N GLY A 10 -97.98 -3.73 -39.05
CA GLY A 10 -97.18 -2.50 -39.15
C GLY A 10 -96.85 -2.02 -37.74
N LEU A 11 -95.79 -1.20 -37.64
CA LEU A 11 -95.46 -0.22 -36.58
C LEU A 11 -95.62 -0.64 -35.10
N LEU A 12 -94.50 -0.68 -34.37
CA LEU A 12 -94.20 0.30 -33.30
C LEU A 12 -92.83 0.03 -32.67
N ALA A 13 -92.10 1.13 -32.49
CA ALA A 13 -90.74 1.20 -31.99
C ALA A 13 -90.65 0.96 -30.47
N ARG A 14 -89.52 0.40 -30.01
CA ARG A 14 -88.94 0.76 -28.70
C ARG A 14 -87.45 1.05 -28.83
N LEU A 15 -87.15 2.29 -28.49
CA LEU A 15 -85.85 2.95 -28.43
C LEU A 15 -84.93 2.26 -27.42
N ARG A 16 -83.72 1.89 -27.85
CA ARG A 16 -82.55 1.74 -26.96
C ARG A 16 -81.52 2.78 -27.36
N GLY A 17 -81.31 3.77 -26.50
CA GLY A 17 -80.27 4.79 -26.65
C GLY A 17 -78.89 4.15 -26.72
N ARG A 18 -78.09 4.59 -27.69
CA ARG A 18 -76.67 4.23 -27.83
C ARG A 18 -75.88 5.01 -26.77
N PRO A 19 -75.00 4.39 -25.96
CA PRO A 19 -74.13 5.14 -25.07
C PRO A 19 -73.13 5.96 -25.91
N VAL A 20 -73.02 7.25 -25.60
CA VAL A 20 -72.08 8.17 -26.22
C VAL A 20 -70.66 7.64 -25.99
N ALA A 21 -69.94 7.38 -27.09
CA ALA A 21 -68.56 6.94 -27.06
C ALA A 21 -67.66 8.01 -26.44
N ARG A 22 -67.43 7.93 -25.12
CA ARG A 22 -66.45 8.76 -24.41
C ARG A 22 -65.07 8.49 -25.02
N SER A 23 -64.49 9.50 -25.68
CA SER A 23 -63.28 9.41 -26.50
C SER A 23 -62.16 8.64 -25.78
N ARG A 24 -61.56 7.65 -26.46
CA ARG A 24 -60.44 6.84 -25.92
C ARG A 24 -59.28 7.71 -25.40
N GLY A 25 -59.09 8.91 -25.96
CA GLY A 25 -58.08 9.89 -25.52
C GLY A 25 -58.30 10.42 -24.10
N ARG A 26 -59.54 10.75 -23.70
CA ARG A 26 -59.83 11.22 -22.33
C ARG A 26 -59.58 10.16 -21.26
N ARG A 27 -59.74 8.87 -21.59
CA ARG A 27 -59.42 7.77 -20.66
C ARG A 27 -57.91 7.55 -20.50
N ARG A 28 -57.13 7.68 -21.58
CA ARG A 28 -55.66 7.55 -21.54
C ARG A 28 -55.01 8.70 -20.77
N LEU A 29 -55.47 9.93 -20.96
CA LEU A 29 -55.04 11.10 -20.19
C LEU A 29 -55.36 10.94 -18.69
N GLY A 30 -56.58 10.49 -18.36
CA GLY A 30 -56.96 10.23 -16.97
C GLY A 30 -56.12 9.12 -16.31
N ALA A 31 -55.71 8.09 -17.06
CA ALA A 31 -54.83 7.04 -16.55
C ALA A 31 -53.40 7.55 -16.32
N ALA A 32 -52.85 8.35 -17.23
CA ALA A 32 -51.52 8.95 -17.09
C ALA A 32 -51.44 9.88 -15.87
N VAL A 33 -52.45 10.73 -15.65
CA VAL A 33 -52.49 11.62 -14.49
C VAL A 33 -52.53 10.84 -13.17
N ARG A 34 -53.28 9.73 -13.10
CA ARG A 34 -53.32 8.89 -11.90
C ARG A 34 -52.00 8.17 -11.64
N LEU A 35 -51.32 7.72 -12.70
CA LEU A 35 -50.01 7.08 -12.58
C LEU A 35 -48.97 8.07 -12.04
N VAL A 36 -48.94 9.30 -12.58
CA VAL A 36 -48.03 10.35 -12.10
C VAL A 36 -48.36 10.73 -10.66
N ALA A 37 -49.64 10.91 -10.32
CA ALA A 37 -50.04 11.19 -8.94
C ALA A 37 -49.65 10.06 -7.98
N ALA A 38 -49.82 8.79 -8.38
CA ALA A 38 -49.41 7.64 -7.59
C ALA A 38 -47.89 7.56 -7.41
N LEU A 39 -47.12 7.84 -8.47
CA LEU A 39 -45.65 7.89 -8.39
C LEU A 39 -45.16 9.04 -7.49
N MET A 40 -45.79 10.21 -7.56
CA MET A 40 -45.46 11.35 -6.70
C MET A 40 -45.83 11.08 -5.24
N LEU A 41 -46.97 10.44 -4.98
CA LEU A 41 -47.36 10.03 -3.62
C LEU A 41 -46.45 8.93 -3.08
N ALA A 42 -46.08 7.95 -3.90
CA ALA A 42 -45.14 6.90 -3.53
C ALA A 42 -43.73 7.47 -3.26
N GLY A 43 -43.26 8.38 -4.11
CA GLY A 43 -41.99 9.08 -3.92
C GLY A 43 -41.99 9.97 -2.68
N GLY A 44 -43.05 10.74 -2.46
CA GLY A 44 -43.19 11.60 -1.27
C GLY A 44 -43.36 10.81 0.03
N ALA A 45 -44.11 9.70 0.01
CA ALA A 45 -44.20 8.80 1.16
C ALA A 45 -42.84 8.15 1.45
N TYR A 46 -42.10 7.78 0.40
CA TYR A 46 -40.76 7.23 0.55
C TYR A 46 -39.79 8.26 1.16
N THR A 47 -39.84 9.54 0.82
CA THR A 47 -38.94 10.54 1.43
C THR A 47 -39.26 10.83 2.90
N VAL A 48 -40.51 10.64 3.34
CA VAL A 48 -40.91 10.85 4.74
C VAL A 48 -40.63 9.62 5.60
N LEU A 49 -40.76 8.42 5.03
CA LEU A 49 -40.61 7.14 5.75
C LEU A 49 -39.23 6.53 5.57
N ALA A 50 -38.44 6.97 4.59
CA ALA A 50 -37.06 6.55 4.47
C ALA A 50 -36.31 7.01 5.73
N PRO A 51 -35.58 6.11 6.41
CA PRO A 51 -34.58 6.53 7.37
C PRO A 51 -33.71 7.56 6.68
N GLY A 52 -33.55 8.74 7.30
CA GLY A 52 -32.57 9.70 6.81
C GLY A 52 -31.26 8.96 6.64
N ALA A 53 -30.72 8.92 5.42
CA ALA A 53 -29.38 8.46 5.19
C ALA A 53 -28.45 9.50 5.83
N SER A 54 -28.32 9.45 7.16
CA SER A 54 -27.13 9.97 7.82
C SER A 54 -26.00 9.18 7.17
N ALA A 55 -25.16 9.88 6.39
CA ALA A 55 -23.82 9.38 6.14
C ALA A 55 -23.31 8.93 7.50
N GLN A 56 -22.98 7.64 7.64
CA GLN A 56 -22.32 7.15 8.83
C GLN A 56 -21.10 8.06 8.99
N GLU A 57 -21.14 9.00 9.94
CA GLU A 57 -19.96 9.79 10.26
C GLU A 57 -18.92 8.77 10.66
N ASN A 58 -17.84 8.67 9.87
CA ASN A 58 -16.71 7.85 10.26
C ASN A 58 -16.37 8.24 11.69
N PRO A 59 -16.13 7.27 12.59
CA PRO A 59 -15.70 7.59 13.93
C PRO A 59 -14.55 8.59 13.84
N PRO A 60 -14.55 9.63 14.71
CA PRO A 60 -13.52 10.65 14.64
C PRO A 60 -12.14 9.99 14.76
N LEU A 61 -11.18 10.52 14.00
CA LEU A 61 -9.80 10.04 14.06
C LEU A 61 -9.32 10.02 15.51
N SER A 62 -8.47 9.06 15.86
CA SER A 62 -7.78 9.13 17.15
C SER A 62 -6.95 10.42 17.25
N GLY A 63 -6.61 10.84 18.47
CA GLY A 63 -5.80 12.07 18.66
C GLY A 63 -4.51 12.04 17.84
N ALA A 64 -3.78 10.93 17.90
CA ALA A 64 -2.55 10.74 17.12
C ALA A 64 -2.80 10.77 15.60
N ALA A 65 -3.89 10.16 15.13
CA ALA A 65 -4.25 10.20 13.72
C ALA A 65 -4.72 11.59 13.25
N ALA A 66 -5.33 12.39 14.13
CA ALA A 66 -5.69 13.77 13.84
C ALA A 66 -4.44 14.66 13.68
N ASP A 67 -3.46 14.50 14.58
CA ASP A 67 -2.16 15.18 14.48
C ASP A 67 -1.41 14.74 13.21
N GLY A 68 -1.39 13.43 12.94
CA GLY A 68 -0.82 12.86 11.72
C GLY A 68 -1.47 13.37 10.45
N LYS A 69 -2.79 13.59 10.46
CA LYS A 69 -3.50 14.21 9.34
C LYS A 69 -3.02 15.63 9.08
N ALA A 70 -2.78 16.43 10.11
CA ALA A 70 -2.27 17.79 9.94
C ALA A 70 -0.89 17.81 9.27
N LEU A 71 0.00 16.89 9.66
CA LEU A 71 1.31 16.68 9.02
C LEU A 71 1.16 16.21 7.56
N PHE A 72 0.24 15.29 7.31
CA PHE A 72 -0.06 14.78 5.97
C PHE A 72 -0.56 15.89 5.04
N ASP A 73 -1.44 16.75 5.53
CA ASP A 73 -2.05 17.85 4.78
C ASP A 73 -1.01 18.87 4.27
N VAL A 74 0.10 19.05 4.98
CA VAL A 74 1.16 19.99 4.58
C VAL A 74 2.26 19.35 3.72
N SER A 75 2.51 18.04 3.87
CA SER A 75 3.69 17.41 3.27
C SER A 75 3.41 16.37 2.17
N CYS A 76 2.22 15.75 2.18
CA CYS A 76 1.98 14.51 1.42
C CYS A 76 0.89 14.64 0.35
N VAL A 77 -0.09 15.53 0.55
CA VAL A 77 -1.30 15.65 -0.29
C VAL A 77 -1.02 15.96 -1.76
N THR A 78 0.08 16.64 -2.06
CA THR A 78 0.43 17.00 -3.45
C THR A 78 0.65 15.77 -4.33
N CYS A 79 1.15 14.68 -3.75
CA CYS A 79 1.43 13.43 -4.43
C CYS A 79 0.42 12.33 -4.10
N HIS A 80 -0.05 12.26 -2.85
CA HIS A 80 -0.94 11.20 -2.37
C HIS A 80 -2.42 11.61 -2.32
N GLY A 81 -2.76 12.86 -2.64
CA GLY A 81 -4.13 13.36 -2.61
C GLY A 81 -4.61 13.70 -1.20
N ARG A 82 -5.65 14.54 -1.09
CA ARG A 82 -6.18 15.03 0.21
C ARG A 82 -6.71 13.94 1.13
N ASN A 83 -7.18 12.83 0.57
CA ASN A 83 -7.71 11.68 1.30
C ASN A 83 -6.79 10.45 1.16
N ALA A 84 -5.51 10.67 0.84
CA ALA A 84 -4.52 9.63 0.58
C ALA A 84 -4.88 8.65 -0.57
N GLN A 85 -5.81 9.04 -1.46
CA GLN A 85 -6.32 8.21 -2.55
C GLN A 85 -5.33 8.04 -3.72
N GLY A 86 -4.18 8.70 -3.68
CA GLY A 86 -3.21 8.77 -4.76
C GLY A 86 -3.54 9.86 -5.78
N VAL A 87 -2.52 10.22 -6.55
CA VAL A 87 -2.63 11.12 -7.70
C VAL A 87 -1.91 10.47 -8.86
N GLU A 88 -2.62 10.24 -9.96
CA GLU A 88 -2.08 9.62 -11.16
C GLU A 88 -0.82 10.34 -11.65
N GLY A 89 0.23 9.57 -11.95
CA GLY A 89 1.53 10.11 -12.37
C GLY A 89 2.37 10.78 -11.26
N ARG A 90 1.85 10.97 -10.04
CA ARG A 90 2.59 11.61 -8.93
C ARG A 90 2.84 10.70 -7.74
N GLY A 91 1.83 10.00 -7.26
CA GLY A 91 1.96 9.15 -6.08
C GLY A 91 0.84 8.11 -5.99
N PRO A 92 1.16 6.90 -5.50
CA PRO A 92 0.16 5.86 -5.32
C PRO A 92 -0.82 6.21 -4.20
N SER A 93 -1.93 5.47 -4.16
CA SER A 93 -2.81 5.47 -2.98
C SER A 93 -2.05 4.92 -1.76
N LEU A 94 -2.33 5.49 -0.59
CA LEU A 94 -1.84 5.00 0.70
C LEU A 94 -2.95 4.31 1.51
N ILE A 95 -4.16 4.19 0.97
CA ILE A 95 -5.24 3.48 1.64
C ILE A 95 -4.90 1.99 1.71
N GLY A 96 -4.85 1.42 2.92
CA GLY A 96 -4.60 0.00 3.16
C GLY A 96 -3.13 -0.43 3.12
N VAL A 97 -2.17 0.50 2.97
CA VAL A 97 -0.73 0.17 2.97
C VAL A 97 -0.18 -0.13 4.38
N GLY A 98 -0.92 0.28 5.42
CA GLY A 98 -0.58 0.07 6.83
C GLY A 98 0.48 1.00 7.40
N ALA A 99 0.49 1.09 8.73
CA ALA A 99 1.45 1.85 9.53
C ALA A 99 2.91 1.42 9.27
N ALA A 100 3.16 0.13 9.03
CA ALA A 100 4.52 -0.38 8.77
C ALA A 100 5.14 0.23 7.50
N SER A 101 4.33 0.54 6.48
CA SER A 101 4.84 1.20 5.28
C SER A 101 5.28 2.64 5.57
N VAL A 102 4.55 3.35 6.44
CA VAL A 102 4.91 4.71 6.88
C VAL A 102 6.15 4.67 7.76
N GLU A 103 6.20 3.77 8.74
CA GLU A 103 7.39 3.52 9.58
C GLU A 103 8.62 3.36 8.69
N PHE A 104 8.61 2.44 7.72
CA PHE A 104 9.78 2.23 6.87
C PHE A 104 10.11 3.45 6.02
N GLN A 105 9.13 4.01 5.30
CA GLN A 105 9.41 5.04 4.30
C GLN A 105 9.80 6.37 4.93
N VAL A 106 9.15 6.76 6.03
CA VAL A 106 9.31 8.07 6.66
C VAL A 106 10.45 8.05 7.68
N SER A 107 10.55 7.04 8.56
CA SER A 107 11.66 6.98 9.53
C SER A 107 13.03 6.76 8.88
N THR A 108 13.07 6.23 7.65
CA THR A 108 14.32 6.13 6.89
C THR A 108 14.61 7.36 6.04
N GLY A 109 13.77 8.41 6.11
CA GLY A 109 13.87 9.63 5.31
C GLY A 109 13.69 9.41 3.80
N ARG A 110 13.17 8.25 3.35
CA ARG A 110 12.89 8.01 1.93
C ARG A 110 11.72 8.85 1.46
N MET A 111 10.68 8.93 2.29
CA MET A 111 9.56 9.84 2.15
C MET A 111 9.72 11.02 3.13
N PRO A 112 9.41 12.25 2.71
CA PRO A 112 8.96 12.64 1.37
C PRO A 112 10.08 12.52 0.31
N MET A 113 9.70 12.13 -0.91
CA MET A 113 10.65 12.06 -2.02
C MET A 113 10.83 13.43 -2.66
N ALA A 114 12.09 13.82 -2.89
CA ALA A 114 12.39 15.06 -3.61
C ALA A 114 12.12 14.95 -5.13
N ARG A 115 12.26 13.75 -5.70
CA ARG A 115 12.07 13.46 -7.12
C ARG A 115 11.74 11.99 -7.34
N GLN A 116 11.00 11.70 -8.41
CA GLN A 116 10.71 10.33 -8.84
C GLN A 116 11.89 9.79 -9.64
N GLU A 117 12.68 8.92 -9.02
CA GLU A 117 13.78 8.20 -9.67
C GLU A 117 13.51 6.70 -9.63
N ALA A 118 14.44 5.90 -10.17
CA ALA A 118 14.36 4.45 -10.15
C ALA A 118 14.14 3.88 -8.72
N GLN A 119 14.69 4.55 -7.70
CA GLN A 119 14.64 4.12 -6.31
C GLN A 119 14.61 5.32 -5.34
N ALA A 120 13.77 5.24 -4.32
CA ALA A 120 13.78 6.20 -3.22
C ALA A 120 15.02 5.97 -2.34
N GLN A 121 15.92 6.94 -2.32
CA GLN A 121 17.15 6.89 -1.52
C GLN A 121 16.87 7.27 -0.06
N ARG A 122 17.63 6.64 0.86
CA ARG A 122 17.69 7.08 2.27
C ARG A 122 18.24 8.50 2.31
N LYS A 123 17.61 9.36 3.10
CA LYS A 123 18.02 10.76 3.33
C LYS A 123 17.93 11.06 4.83
N PRO A 124 18.46 12.18 5.32
CA PRO A 124 18.14 12.66 6.66
C PRO A 124 16.63 12.72 6.86
N GLU A 125 16.22 12.33 8.06
CA GLU A 125 14.83 12.28 8.49
C GLU A 125 14.27 13.71 8.55
N VAL A 126 13.07 13.91 8.01
CA VAL A 126 12.38 15.22 8.04
C VAL A 126 11.43 15.30 9.22
N PHE A 127 10.89 14.15 9.64
CA PHE A 127 9.95 14.02 10.74
C PHE A 127 10.65 13.36 11.93
N SER A 128 10.30 13.78 13.13
CA SER A 128 10.67 13.13 14.38
C SER A 128 9.97 11.77 14.55
N PRO A 129 10.47 10.89 15.43
CA PRO A 129 9.83 9.60 15.70
C PRO A 129 8.33 9.72 16.06
N ASP A 130 7.97 10.68 16.92
CA ASP A 130 6.58 10.91 17.32
C ASP A 130 5.70 11.33 16.13
N GLU A 131 6.21 12.17 15.23
CA GLU A 131 5.51 12.59 14.01
C GLU A 131 5.35 11.42 13.02
N VAL A 132 6.33 10.50 12.96
CA VAL A 132 6.22 9.27 12.18
C VAL A 132 5.10 8.38 12.72
N ASP A 133 5.02 8.20 14.04
CA ASP A 133 3.96 7.42 14.69
C ASP A 133 2.58 8.04 14.45
N GLN A 134 2.46 9.37 14.53
CA GLN A 134 1.22 10.09 14.21
C GLN A 134 0.80 9.90 12.74
N LEU A 135 1.74 10.07 11.80
CA LEU A 135 1.49 9.81 10.37
C LEU A 135 1.09 8.35 10.13
N ALA A 136 1.75 7.40 10.80
CA ALA A 136 1.47 5.98 10.68
C ALA A 136 0.07 5.63 11.22
N ALA A 137 -0.33 6.21 12.35
CA ALA A 137 -1.67 6.08 12.92
C ALA A 137 -2.74 6.62 11.95
N TYR A 138 -2.52 7.80 11.36
CA TYR A 138 -3.43 8.37 10.37
C TYR A 138 -3.63 7.42 9.17
N ILE A 139 -2.54 6.95 8.55
CA ILE A 139 -2.63 6.04 7.40
C ILE A 139 -3.26 4.70 7.78
N GLN A 140 -3.01 4.19 8.99
CA GLN A 140 -3.63 2.97 9.50
C GLN A 140 -5.16 3.11 9.61
N GLU A 141 -5.67 4.27 10.03
CA GLU A 141 -7.12 4.50 10.16
C GLU A 141 -7.83 4.68 8.81
N LEU A 142 -7.11 4.97 7.72
CA LEU A 142 -7.69 5.13 6.39
C LEU A 142 -8.04 3.80 5.70
N GLY A 143 -7.46 2.68 6.13
CA GLY A 143 -7.74 1.38 5.49
C GLY A 143 -7.10 0.15 6.14
N GLY A 144 -6.44 0.32 7.29
CA GLY A 144 -5.69 -0.76 7.94
C GLY A 144 -4.41 -1.13 7.21
N GLY A 145 -3.90 -2.32 7.54
CA GLY A 145 -2.68 -2.89 6.99
C GLY A 145 -1.70 -3.34 8.07
N PRO A 146 -0.49 -3.78 7.67
CA PRO A 146 0.52 -4.26 8.61
C PRO A 146 1.00 -3.18 9.58
N VAL A 147 1.25 -3.57 10.82
CA VAL A 147 1.71 -2.70 11.91
C VAL A 147 2.98 -3.28 12.50
N VAL A 148 3.92 -2.40 12.87
CA VAL A 148 5.15 -2.80 13.58
C VAL A 148 4.83 -2.93 15.07
N PRO A 149 5.29 -3.98 15.76
CA PRO A 149 5.13 -4.10 17.20
C PRO A 149 5.68 -2.88 17.97
N ALA A 150 5.14 -2.63 19.15
CA ALA A 150 5.63 -1.58 20.03
C ALA A 150 7.03 -1.91 20.58
N GLY A 151 7.82 -0.88 20.86
CA GLY A 151 9.19 -0.99 21.36
C GLY A 151 10.25 -0.89 20.27
N ASP A 152 11.48 -0.61 20.72
CA ASP A 152 12.63 -0.38 19.84
C ASP A 152 13.54 -1.59 19.71
N ASN A 153 13.61 -2.43 20.75
CA ASN A 153 14.40 -3.66 20.74
C ASN A 153 13.50 -4.84 20.36
N LEU A 154 13.30 -5.03 19.06
CA LEU A 154 12.45 -6.10 18.52
C LEU A 154 13.21 -7.43 18.39
N HIS A 155 14.51 -7.45 18.70
CA HIS A 155 15.36 -8.63 18.61
C HIS A 155 15.84 -9.18 19.96
N ALA A 156 15.33 -8.65 21.08
CA ALA A 156 15.79 -8.99 22.43
C ALA A 156 15.81 -10.49 22.71
N ASP A 157 14.77 -11.21 22.25
CA ASP A 157 14.59 -12.65 22.44
C ASP A 157 14.97 -13.46 21.18
N GLY A 158 15.62 -12.83 20.19
CA GLY A 158 15.91 -13.43 18.89
C GLY A 158 17.09 -14.42 18.93
N ASN A 159 16.93 -15.55 18.23
CA ASN A 159 17.95 -16.55 18.02
C ASN A 159 18.78 -16.25 16.76
N VAL A 160 20.00 -15.75 16.97
CA VAL A 160 20.95 -15.39 15.90
C VAL A 160 21.24 -16.55 14.93
N ALA A 161 21.29 -17.79 15.40
CA ALA A 161 21.59 -18.94 14.56
C ALA A 161 20.45 -19.23 13.57
N ILE A 162 19.21 -19.23 14.07
CA ILE A 162 18.00 -19.39 13.25
C ILE A 162 17.85 -18.19 12.31
N GLY A 163 18.05 -16.99 12.83
CA GLY A 163 18.02 -15.74 12.06
C GLY A 163 18.99 -15.75 10.88
N GLY A 164 20.21 -16.25 11.11
CA GLY A 164 21.21 -16.41 10.07
C GLY A 164 20.82 -17.42 9.00
N GLU A 165 20.14 -18.50 9.36
CA GLU A 165 19.58 -19.45 8.39
C GLU A 165 18.50 -18.81 7.52
N LEU A 166 17.50 -18.19 8.17
CA LEU A 166 16.40 -17.53 7.49
C LEU A 166 16.90 -16.40 6.58
N TYR A 167 17.83 -15.57 7.05
CA TYR A 167 18.43 -14.50 6.28
C TYR A 167 19.15 -15.02 5.03
N ARG A 168 19.96 -16.07 5.18
CA ARG A 168 20.69 -16.66 4.04
C ARG A 168 19.75 -17.21 2.97
N ILE A 169 18.64 -17.82 3.38
CA ILE A 169 17.65 -18.37 2.45
C ILE A 169 16.85 -17.26 1.75
N ASN A 170 16.41 -16.24 2.50
CA ASN A 170 15.40 -15.29 2.01
C ASN A 170 15.95 -13.92 1.58
N CYS A 171 17.06 -13.46 2.15
CA CYS A 171 17.50 -12.06 2.05
C CYS A 171 18.85 -11.90 1.35
N SER A 172 19.78 -12.84 1.56
CA SER A 172 21.18 -12.74 1.12
C SER A 172 21.36 -12.62 -0.39
N GLN A 173 20.41 -13.15 -1.17
CA GLN A 173 20.42 -13.07 -2.64
C GLN A 173 20.37 -11.63 -3.15
N CYS A 174 19.79 -10.70 -2.38
CA CYS A 174 19.75 -9.29 -2.72
C CYS A 174 20.65 -8.45 -1.83
N HIS A 175 20.65 -8.69 -0.51
CA HIS A 175 21.38 -7.86 0.46
C HIS A 175 22.82 -8.32 0.73
N ALA A 176 23.30 -9.34 0.00
CA ALA A 176 24.55 -10.04 0.24
C ALA A 176 24.59 -10.76 1.61
N PHE A 177 25.53 -11.68 1.78
CA PHE A 177 25.67 -12.46 3.02
C PHE A 177 25.95 -11.60 4.26
N SER A 178 26.66 -10.48 4.08
CA SER A 178 27.05 -9.55 5.13
C SER A 178 26.11 -8.35 5.30
N GLY A 179 24.98 -8.30 4.58
CA GLY A 179 24.09 -7.13 4.61
C GLY A 179 24.66 -5.89 3.89
N GLY A 180 25.67 -6.08 3.03
CA GLY A 180 26.34 -5.01 2.27
C GLY A 180 25.51 -4.41 1.13
N GLY A 181 24.43 -5.07 0.73
CA GLY A 181 23.59 -4.68 -0.41
C GLY A 181 24.07 -5.25 -1.75
N GLY A 182 23.34 -4.95 -2.82
CA GLY A 182 23.60 -5.49 -4.16
C GLY A 182 22.85 -4.75 -5.25
N ALA A 183 23.39 -4.76 -6.48
CA ALA A 183 22.75 -4.11 -7.62
C ALA A 183 21.56 -4.94 -8.15
N LEU A 184 20.48 -4.27 -8.52
CA LEU A 184 19.30 -4.84 -9.17
C LEU A 184 19.13 -4.24 -10.59
N SER A 185 18.14 -4.73 -11.32
CA SER A 185 17.80 -4.22 -12.65
C SER A 185 17.26 -2.79 -12.63
N SER A 186 17.36 -2.11 -13.77
CA SER A 186 16.75 -0.79 -14.01
C SER A 186 17.21 0.31 -13.04
N GLY A 187 18.48 0.26 -12.61
CA GLY A 187 19.06 1.27 -11.71
C GLY A 187 18.62 1.17 -10.26
N LYS A 188 17.89 0.11 -9.88
CA LYS A 188 17.56 -0.21 -8.50
C LYS A 188 18.69 -1.00 -7.83
N TYR A 189 18.71 -1.04 -6.51
CA TYR A 189 19.65 -1.79 -5.70
C TYR A 189 19.03 -2.16 -4.34
N ALA A 190 19.55 -3.21 -3.74
CA ALA A 190 19.30 -3.55 -2.36
C ALA A 190 20.26 -2.73 -1.49
N PRO A 191 19.76 -1.89 -0.58
CA PRO A 191 20.62 -1.07 0.26
C PRO A 191 21.39 -1.91 1.29
N SER A 192 22.47 -1.36 1.82
CA SER A 192 23.10 -1.93 3.01
C SER A 192 22.14 -1.86 4.21
N LEU A 193 22.16 -2.91 5.02
CA LEU A 193 21.34 -3.05 6.23
C LEU A 193 21.98 -2.43 7.48
N LYS A 194 23.25 -2.03 7.41
CA LYS A 194 24.00 -1.46 8.54
C LYS A 194 23.33 -0.30 9.27
N PRO A 195 22.76 0.71 8.59
CA PRO A 195 22.17 1.86 9.27
C PRO A 195 20.72 1.64 9.71
N ALA A 196 20.16 0.43 9.54
CA ALA A 196 18.75 0.17 9.79
C ALA A 196 18.51 -0.20 11.27
N THR A 197 17.50 0.43 11.87
CA THR A 197 17.01 0.05 13.19
C THR A 197 16.15 -1.22 13.09
N ASP A 198 15.92 -1.88 14.22
CA ASP A 198 15.03 -3.04 14.32
C ASP A 198 13.67 -2.79 13.70
N ARG A 199 13.05 -1.66 14.10
CA ARG A 199 11.74 -1.24 13.59
C ARG A 199 11.76 -1.07 12.08
N GLN A 200 12.81 -0.48 11.54
CA GLN A 200 12.98 -0.32 10.09
C GLN A 200 13.14 -1.66 9.37
N ILE A 201 13.90 -2.60 9.94
CA ILE A 201 14.06 -3.94 9.36
C ILE A 201 12.73 -4.70 9.39
N TYR A 202 12.03 -4.67 10.54
CA TYR A 202 10.71 -5.28 10.69
C TYR A 202 9.69 -4.69 9.72
N ALA A 203 9.64 -3.36 9.63
CA ALA A 203 8.78 -2.61 8.72
C ALA A 203 9.10 -2.92 7.25
N ALA A 204 10.38 -3.06 6.89
CA ALA A 204 10.78 -3.44 5.53
C ALA A 204 10.29 -4.83 5.15
N MET A 205 10.40 -5.80 6.07
CA MET A 205 9.89 -7.15 5.86
C MET A 205 8.37 -7.15 5.67
N LEU A 206 7.63 -6.39 6.48
CA LEU A 206 6.17 -6.29 6.37
C LEU A 206 5.69 -5.53 5.13
N SER A 207 6.36 -4.46 4.74
CA SER A 207 5.88 -3.57 3.68
C SER A 207 6.40 -3.94 2.28
N GLY A 208 7.50 -4.71 2.19
CA GLY A 208 8.11 -5.07 0.90
C GLY A 208 8.45 -3.85 0.06
N PRO A 209 9.34 -2.95 0.52
CA PRO A 209 9.57 -1.68 -0.15
C PRO A 209 10.20 -1.88 -1.53
N GLN A 210 9.62 -1.19 -2.53
CA GLN A 210 10.10 -1.14 -3.90
C GLN A 210 10.13 -2.52 -4.60
N ASN A 211 11.30 -3.14 -4.74
CA ASN A 211 11.46 -4.47 -5.36
C ASN A 211 11.60 -5.59 -4.32
N MET A 212 11.63 -5.25 -3.03
CA MET A 212 11.69 -6.24 -1.97
C MET A 212 10.33 -6.95 -1.84
N PRO A 213 10.26 -8.29 -1.83
CA PRO A 213 9.01 -8.99 -1.62
C PRO A 213 8.46 -8.74 -0.21
N VAL A 214 7.13 -8.86 -0.07
CA VAL A 214 6.44 -8.74 1.22
C VAL A 214 6.57 -10.05 1.99
N PHE A 215 7.10 -9.99 3.21
CA PHE A 215 7.21 -11.10 4.14
C PHE A 215 6.19 -10.90 5.29
N GLY A 216 4.94 -11.22 5.00
CA GLY A 216 3.86 -11.20 6.00
C GLY A 216 4.04 -12.27 7.08
N ASP A 217 3.27 -12.17 8.17
CA ASP A 217 3.38 -13.06 9.33
C ASP A 217 3.06 -14.53 9.03
N ASN A 218 2.39 -14.79 7.91
CA ASN A 218 2.11 -16.15 7.42
C ASN A 218 3.32 -16.80 6.71
N GLN A 219 4.31 -16.01 6.29
CA GLN A 219 5.51 -16.51 5.61
C GLN A 219 6.72 -16.54 6.53
N ILE A 220 6.89 -15.48 7.33
CA ILE A 220 7.92 -15.37 8.36
C ILE A 220 7.21 -14.88 9.61
N THR A 221 7.15 -15.72 10.66
CA THR A 221 6.43 -15.39 11.88
C THR A 221 7.08 -14.21 12.63
N PRO A 222 6.37 -13.52 13.53
CA PRO A 222 6.97 -12.45 14.34
C PRO A 222 8.25 -12.87 15.08
N GLU A 223 8.31 -14.10 15.59
CA GLU A 223 9.49 -14.65 16.25
C GLU A 223 10.64 -14.84 15.26
N GLN A 224 10.35 -15.40 14.08
CA GLN A 224 11.34 -15.55 13.02
C GLN A 224 11.86 -14.20 12.50
N LYS A 225 11.03 -13.16 12.51
CA LYS A 225 11.45 -11.78 12.20
C LYS A 225 12.40 -11.25 13.27
N ALA A 226 12.10 -11.47 14.54
CA ALA A 226 12.99 -11.12 15.65
C ALA A 226 14.34 -11.83 15.51
N ASP A 227 14.35 -13.12 15.15
CA ASP A 227 15.57 -13.89 14.89
C ASP A 227 16.39 -13.27 13.74
N ILE A 228 15.76 -12.93 12.61
CA ILE A 228 16.42 -12.29 11.47
C ILE A 228 17.02 -10.94 11.87
N ILE A 229 16.29 -10.13 12.64
CA ILE A 229 16.78 -8.83 13.12
C ILE A 229 17.97 -9.05 14.06
N ALA A 230 17.91 -10.01 14.98
CA ALA A 230 19.02 -10.35 15.87
C ALA A 230 20.28 -10.69 15.08
N TYR A 231 20.14 -11.49 14.02
CA TYR A 231 21.24 -11.83 13.13
C TYR A 231 21.81 -10.60 12.40
N ILE A 232 20.95 -9.76 11.82
CA ILE A 232 21.40 -8.55 11.11
C ILE A 232 22.11 -7.59 12.06
N GLN A 233 21.59 -7.38 13.28
CA GLN A 233 22.23 -6.51 14.26
C GLN A 233 23.56 -7.09 14.74
N THR A 234 23.64 -8.40 14.91
CA THR A 234 24.90 -9.09 15.24
C THR A 234 25.94 -8.86 14.13
N LEU A 235 25.56 -8.95 12.85
CA LEU A 235 26.47 -8.65 11.73
C LEU A 235 27.02 -7.22 11.75
N ASN A 236 26.26 -6.27 12.31
CA ASN A 236 26.65 -4.86 12.41
C ASN A 236 27.64 -4.60 13.55
N THR A 237 27.54 -5.37 14.64
CA THR A 237 28.39 -5.22 15.83
C THR A 237 29.59 -6.16 15.85
N ASP A 238 29.52 -7.29 15.12
CA ASP A 238 30.59 -8.26 15.07
C ASP A 238 31.86 -7.67 14.44
N GLY A 239 32.98 -7.83 15.15
CA GLY A 239 34.30 -7.51 14.63
C GLY A 239 34.68 -8.39 13.43
N ASP A 240 35.72 -7.99 12.70
CA ASP A 240 36.23 -8.74 11.57
C ASP A 240 37.39 -9.65 11.99
N PRO A 241 37.15 -10.96 12.24
CA PRO A 241 38.23 -11.88 12.52
C PRO A 241 39.12 -12.02 11.29
N GLY A 242 40.38 -11.61 11.41
CA GLY A 242 41.36 -11.67 10.31
C GLY A 242 41.82 -10.32 9.76
N GLY A 243 41.35 -9.20 10.32
CA GLY A 243 41.87 -7.87 10.00
C GLY A 243 40.91 -7.05 9.12
N PHE A 244 41.44 -6.35 8.12
CA PHE A 244 40.66 -5.37 7.35
C PHE A 244 39.63 -6.04 6.43
N ASN A 245 38.35 -5.68 6.57
CA ASN A 245 37.23 -6.40 5.95
C ASN A 245 36.88 -6.01 4.50
N LEU A 246 37.54 -4.98 3.95
CA LEU A 246 37.32 -4.49 2.58
C LEU A 246 35.83 -4.26 2.21
N GLY A 247 34.99 -3.90 3.18
CA GLY A 247 33.56 -3.68 2.99
C GLY A 247 32.69 -4.94 3.00
N ARG A 248 33.26 -6.12 3.29
CA ARG A 248 32.58 -7.44 3.35
C ARG A 248 31.84 -7.82 2.05
N TYR A 249 32.33 -7.34 0.91
CA TYR A 249 31.85 -7.72 -0.44
C TYR A 249 32.54 -8.98 -0.99
N GLY A 250 33.53 -9.51 -0.27
CA GLY A 250 34.21 -10.78 -0.56
C GLY A 250 35.23 -10.67 -1.70
N PRO A 251 35.27 -11.63 -2.63
CA PRO A 251 36.42 -11.85 -3.52
C PRO A 251 36.68 -10.69 -4.47
N SER A 252 35.67 -9.87 -4.78
CA SER A 252 35.83 -8.71 -5.68
C SER A 252 36.73 -7.64 -5.07
N THR A 253 36.45 -7.21 -3.85
CA THR A 253 37.23 -6.19 -3.14
C THR A 253 38.56 -6.73 -2.66
N GLU A 254 38.60 -8.00 -2.25
CA GLU A 254 39.83 -8.72 -1.92
C GLU A 254 40.76 -8.84 -3.12
N GLY A 255 40.22 -9.18 -4.30
CA GLY A 255 40.99 -9.24 -5.54
C GLY A 255 41.62 -7.90 -5.89
N VAL A 256 40.85 -6.80 -5.83
CA VAL A 256 41.38 -5.45 -6.06
C VAL A 256 42.51 -5.13 -5.08
N ALA A 257 42.37 -5.46 -3.80
CA ALA A 257 43.42 -5.26 -2.81
C ALA A 257 44.67 -6.11 -3.10
N ILE A 258 44.50 -7.38 -3.47
CA ILE A 258 45.60 -8.27 -3.85
C ILE A 258 46.35 -7.69 -5.06
N PHE A 259 45.66 -7.23 -6.10
CA PHE A 259 46.32 -6.70 -7.30
C PHE A 259 46.97 -5.33 -7.08
N LEU A 260 46.27 -4.40 -6.43
CA LEU A 260 46.78 -3.03 -6.29
C LEU A 260 47.78 -2.87 -5.13
N VAL A 261 47.66 -3.68 -4.08
CA VAL A 261 48.54 -3.60 -2.92
C VAL A 261 49.51 -4.77 -2.92
N GLY A 262 49.01 -6.00 -2.99
CA GLY A 262 49.83 -7.21 -2.92
C GLY A 262 50.82 -7.32 -4.08
N ILE A 263 50.33 -7.34 -5.32
CA ILE A 263 51.18 -7.50 -6.51
C ILE A 263 52.10 -6.30 -6.69
N VAL A 264 51.62 -5.07 -6.47
CA VAL A 264 52.47 -3.87 -6.53
C VAL A 264 53.61 -3.94 -5.52
N ALA A 265 53.35 -4.33 -4.27
CA ALA A 265 54.39 -4.50 -3.26
C ALA A 265 55.40 -5.58 -3.66
N LEU A 266 54.95 -6.71 -4.22
CA LEU A 266 55.82 -7.77 -4.72
C LEU A 266 56.69 -7.32 -5.90
N VAL A 267 56.15 -6.55 -6.83
CA VAL A 267 56.90 -5.99 -7.96
C VAL A 267 57.97 -5.00 -7.48
N PHE A 268 57.64 -4.11 -6.54
CA PHE A 268 58.63 -3.21 -5.97
C PHE A 268 59.75 -3.95 -5.23
N ALA A 269 59.41 -4.98 -4.45
CA ALA A 269 60.38 -5.79 -3.74
C ALA A 269 61.30 -6.55 -4.70
N SER A 270 60.76 -7.12 -5.78
CA SER A 270 61.56 -7.86 -6.77
C SER A 270 62.52 -6.95 -7.53
N LEU A 271 62.06 -5.77 -7.96
CA LEU A 271 62.92 -4.76 -8.61
C LEU A 271 64.02 -4.24 -7.68
N TRP A 272 63.72 -4.05 -6.39
CA TRP A 272 64.71 -3.64 -5.39
C TRP A 272 65.80 -4.70 -5.15
N ILE A 273 65.40 -5.97 -5.07
CA ILE A 273 66.35 -7.09 -4.92
C ILE A 273 67.22 -7.19 -6.19
N ALA A 274 66.61 -7.16 -7.37
CA ALA A 274 67.33 -7.21 -8.64
C ALA A 274 68.31 -6.03 -8.82
N GLY A 275 67.94 -4.81 -8.41
CA GLY A 275 68.80 -3.63 -8.49
C GLY A 275 69.97 -3.59 -7.49
N LYS A 276 69.98 -4.48 -6.48
CA LYS A 276 71.09 -4.66 -5.53
C LYS A 276 71.98 -5.86 -5.85
N SER A 277 71.61 -6.66 -6.86
CA SER A 277 72.36 -7.81 -7.37
C SER A 277 73.33 -7.37 -8.45
#